data_AF-A0A7J3FBC3-F1
#
_entry.id   AF-A0A7J3FBC3-F1
#
_cell.length_a   1.000
_cell.length_b   1.000
_cell.length_c   1.000
_cell.angle_alpha   90.00
_cell.angle_beta   90.00
_cell.angle_gamma   90.00
#
_symmetry.space_group_name_H-M   'P 1'
#
loop_
_entity.id
_entity.type
_entity.pdbx_description
1 polymer ?
#
loop_
_entity_poly.entity_id
_entity_poly.type
_entity_poly.pdbx_seq_one_letter_code
_entity_poly.pdbx_strand_id
1 'polypeptide(L)'
;MSQTTILEKLKEELRMIDETLAQLEAQRKEIEEAYSAILDEENKIIDEMRRCRDPYRYSQLEMKFNAISRRRRELESRKNEIERKIRGCTEEKSRIQMRIEYLRPKPS
;
A
#
# COMPACT_ATOMS: atom_id res chain seq x y z
N MET A 1 -36.10 15.07 2.33
CA MET A 1 -34.74 15.64 2.31
C MET A 1 -34.53 16.33 0.97
N SER A 2 -33.98 17.54 0.94
CA SER A 2 -33.76 18.25 -0.33
C SER A 2 -32.57 17.65 -1.09
N GLN A 3 -32.59 17.77 -2.42
CA GLN A 3 -31.51 17.34 -3.31
C GLN A 3 -30.16 17.99 -2.95
N THR A 4 -30.20 19.21 -2.40
CA THR A 4 -29.03 19.93 -1.88
C THR A 4 -28.37 19.22 -0.70
N THR A 5 -29.14 18.74 0.29
CA THR A 5 -28.59 18.01 1.45
C THR A 5 -27.94 16.68 1.03
N ILE A 6 -28.47 16.03 -0.01
CA ILE A 6 -27.89 14.78 -0.54
C ILE A 6 -26.55 15.06 -1.23
N LEU A 7 -26.48 16.12 -2.05
CA LEU A 7 -25.25 16.53 -2.72
C LEU A 7 -24.16 16.96 -1.73
N GLU A 8 -24.52 17.63 -0.63
CA GLU A 8 -23.57 17.99 0.42
C GLU A 8 -22.98 16.76 1.11
N LYS A 9 -23.82 15.77 1.46
CA LYS A 9 -23.34 14.51 2.04
C LYS A 9 -22.38 13.76 1.11
N LEU A 10 -22.71 13.65 -0.17
CA LEU A 10 -21.85 12.98 -1.16
C LEU A 10 -20.51 13.70 -1.36
N LYS A 11 -20.50 15.04 -1.29
CA LYS A 11 -19.26 15.83 -1.36
C LYS A 11 -18.38 15.61 -0.13
N GLU A 12 -18.99 15.49 1.05
CA GLU A 12 -18.25 15.22 2.29
C GLU A 12 -17.68 13.81 2.31
N GLU A 13 -18.46 12.83 1.88
CA GLU A 13 -18.01 11.44 1.69
C GLU A 13 -16.82 11.36 0.72
N LEU A 14 -16.87 12.13 -0.37
CA LEU A 14 -15.76 12.21 -1.33
C LEU A 14 -14.49 12.81 -0.71
N ARG A 15 -14.61 13.83 0.14
CA ARG A 15 -13.45 14.38 0.89
C ARG A 15 -12.85 13.34 1.82
N MET A 16 -13.67 12.63 2.57
CA MET A 16 -13.21 11.57 3.48
C MET A 16 -12.46 10.46 2.72
N ILE A 17 -12.95 10.07 1.55
CA ILE A 17 -12.29 9.08 0.70
C ILE A 17 -10.95 9.63 0.18
N ASP A 18 -10.89 10.90 -0.22
CA ASP A 18 -9.65 11.54 -0.66
C ASP A 18 -8.59 11.59 0.44
N GLU A 19 -8.99 11.91 1.67
CA GLU A 19 -8.10 11.88 2.84
C GLU A 19 -7.60 10.46 3.12
N THR A 20 -8.51 9.47 3.05
CA THR A 20 -8.17 8.06 3.25
C THR A 20 -7.20 7.56 2.18
N LEU A 21 -7.42 7.93 0.91
CA LEU A 21 -6.52 7.60 -0.19
C LEU A 21 -5.13 8.21 0.02
N ALA A 22 -5.05 9.48 0.42
CA ALA A 22 -3.78 10.13 0.70
C ALA A 22 -3.00 9.42 1.83
N GLN A 23 -3.70 8.99 2.89
CA GLN A 23 -3.10 8.22 3.98
C GLN A 23 -2.59 6.85 3.49
N LEU A 24 -3.39 6.13 2.71
CA LEU A 24 -3.01 4.83 2.16
C LEU A 24 -1.82 4.94 1.19
N GLU A 25 -1.75 6.00 0.39
CA GLU A 25 -0.62 6.26 -0.50
C GLU A 25 0.67 6.58 0.26
N ALA A 26 0.58 7.36 1.35
CA ALA A 26 1.72 7.60 2.23
C ALA A 26 2.21 6.30 2.87
N GLN A 27 1.30 5.48 3.40
CA GLN A 27 1.64 4.15 3.95
C GLN A 27 2.24 3.23 2.89
N ARG A 28 1.72 3.24 1.64
CA ARG A 28 2.29 2.45 0.54
C ARG A 28 3.74 2.84 0.30
N LYS A 29 4.04 4.14 0.29
CA LYS A 29 5.40 4.66 0.08
C LYS A 29 6.35 4.22 1.18
N GLU A 30 5.94 4.32 2.45
CA GLU A 30 6.74 3.85 3.59
C GLU A 30 7.05 2.35 3.49
N ILE A 31 6.08 1.54 3.06
CA ILE A 31 6.28 0.10 2.86
C ILE A 31 7.24 -0.17 1.69
N GLU A 32 7.16 0.59 0.60
CA GLU A 32 8.06 0.44 -0.54
C GLU A 32 9.52 0.77 -0.17
N GLU A 33 9.73 1.84 0.60
CA GLU A 33 11.05 2.20 1.11
C GLU A 33 11.61 1.11 2.04
N ALA A 34 10.79 0.62 2.97
CA ALA A 34 11.17 -0.49 3.86
C ALA A 34 11.46 -1.79 3.07
N TYR A 35 10.67 -2.09 2.05
CA TYR A 35 10.86 -3.26 1.20
C TYR A 35 12.19 -3.19 0.45
N SER A 36 12.50 -2.02 -0.15
CA SER A 36 13.77 -1.80 -0.84
C SER A 36 14.96 -2.00 0.11
N ALA A 37 14.89 -1.44 1.32
CA ALA A 37 15.95 -1.58 2.31
C ALA A 37 16.17 -3.04 2.73
N ILE A 38 15.09 -3.80 2.93
CA ILE A 38 15.17 -5.24 3.25
C ILE A 38 15.74 -6.04 2.08
N LEU A 39 15.37 -5.71 0.85
CA LEU A 39 15.89 -6.38 -0.35
C LEU A 39 17.41 -6.17 -0.49
N ASP A 40 17.88 -4.95 -0.22
CA ASP A 40 19.32 -4.65 -0.21
C ASP A 40 20.06 -5.43 0.89
N GLU A 41 19.46 -5.59 2.08
CA GLU A 41 20.03 -6.41 3.15
C GLU A 41 20.08 -7.91 2.76
N GLU A 42 19.00 -8.42 2.16
CA GLU A 42 18.89 -9.79 1.68
C GLU A 42 19.97 -10.09 0.63
N ASN A 43 20.17 -9.18 -0.33
CA ASN A 43 21.20 -9.29 -1.37
C ASN A 43 22.61 -9.30 -0.80
N LYS A 44 22.91 -8.44 0.19
CA LYS A 44 24.23 -8.43 0.85
C LYS A 44 24.54 -9.76 1.51
N ILE A 45 23.55 -10.37 2.17
CA ILE A 45 23.74 -11.67 2.83
C ILE A 45 23.97 -12.77 1.81
N ILE A 46 23.23 -12.77 0.69
CA ILE A 46 23.46 -13.71 -0.41
C ILE A 46 24.91 -13.60 -0.93
N ASP A 47 25.40 -12.38 -1.12
CA ASP A 47 26.77 -12.15 -1.58
C ASP A 47 27.83 -12.59 -0.56
N GLU A 48 27.58 -12.40 0.73
CA GLU A 48 28.43 -12.94 1.81
C GLU A 48 28.43 -14.47 1.82
N MET A 49 27.27 -15.10 1.69
CA MET A 49 27.12 -16.56 1.63
C MET A 49 27.90 -17.16 0.46
N ARG A 50 27.84 -16.53 -0.73
CA ARG A 50 28.59 -16.96 -1.93
C ARG A 50 30.11 -16.96 -1.75
N ARG A 51 30.63 -16.09 -0.87
CA ARG A 51 32.06 -15.95 -0.59
C ARG A 51 32.49 -16.73 0.66
N CYS A 52 31.55 -17.25 1.44
CA CYS A 52 31.82 -17.93 2.69
C CYS A 52 32.29 -19.37 2.44
N ARG A 53 33.49 -19.69 2.94
CA ARG A 53 34.05 -21.06 2.90
C ARG A 53 33.92 -21.80 4.23
N ASP A 54 33.56 -21.07 5.29
CA ASP A 54 33.43 -21.61 6.65
C ASP A 54 31.99 -22.13 6.86
N PRO A 55 31.80 -23.43 7.17
CA PRO A 55 30.48 -24.02 7.35
C PRO A 55 29.67 -23.44 8.52
N TYR A 56 30.34 -23.10 9.62
CA TYR A 56 29.68 -22.55 10.82
C TYR A 56 29.18 -21.13 10.55
N ARG A 57 30.02 -20.29 9.94
CA ARG A 57 29.64 -18.95 9.52
C ARG A 57 28.57 -18.97 8.44
N TYR A 58 28.62 -19.93 7.52
CA TYR A 58 27.56 -20.12 6.52
C TYR A 58 26.21 -20.42 7.19
N SER A 59 26.17 -21.32 8.17
CA SER A 59 24.94 -21.63 8.91
C SER A 59 24.36 -20.40 9.61
N GLN A 60 25.19 -19.54 10.20
CA GLN A 60 24.75 -18.28 10.79
C GLN A 60 24.17 -17.31 9.75
N LEU A 61 24.82 -17.18 8.58
CA LEU A 61 24.33 -16.35 7.48
C LEU A 61 22.99 -16.86 6.94
N GLU A 62 22.82 -18.18 6.83
CA GLU A 62 21.57 -18.80 6.40
C GLU A 62 20.42 -18.52 7.39
N MET A 63 20.68 -18.59 8.71
CA MET A 63 19.70 -18.18 9.71
C MET A 63 19.29 -16.71 9.56
N LYS A 64 20.27 -15.82 9.35
CA LYS A 64 20.02 -14.39 9.15
C LYS A 64 19.21 -14.14 7.87
N PHE A 65 19.59 -14.79 6.76
CA PHE A 65 18.88 -14.75 5.49
C PHE A 65 17.41 -15.16 5.66
N ASN A 66 17.17 -16.29 6.33
CA ASN A 66 15.81 -16.78 6.58
C ASN A 66 14.95 -15.79 7.36
N ALA A 67 15.51 -15.11 8.36
CA ALA A 67 14.79 -14.09 9.12
C ALA A 67 14.42 -12.87 8.25
N ILE A 68 15.34 -12.40 7.43
CA ILE A 68 15.13 -11.25 6.53
C ILE A 68 14.14 -11.61 5.42
N SER A 69 14.24 -12.80 4.85
CA SER A 69 13.31 -13.28 3.82
C SER A 69 11.88 -13.45 4.33
N ARG A 70 11.70 -13.76 5.63
CA ARG A 70 10.38 -13.73 6.28
C ARG A 70 9.84 -12.30 6.37
N ARG A 71 10.65 -11.35 6.85
CA ARG A 71 10.27 -9.93 6.92
C ARG A 71 9.92 -9.35 5.54
N ARG A 72 10.68 -9.71 4.49
CA ARG A 72 10.38 -9.30 3.11
C ARG A 72 8.99 -9.75 2.68
N ARG A 73 8.64 -11.03 2.94
CA ARG A 73 7.32 -11.59 2.63
C ARG A 73 6.19 -10.92 3.43
N GLU A 74 6.44 -10.56 4.68
CA GLU A 74 5.48 -9.81 5.49
C GLU A 74 5.22 -8.42 4.91
N LEU A 75 6.27 -7.69 4.49
CA LEU A 75 6.12 -6.40 3.81
C LEU A 75 5.38 -6.53 2.48
N GLU A 76 5.67 -7.57 1.70
CA GLU A 76 4.99 -7.86 0.43
C GLU A 76 3.49 -8.12 0.65
N SER A 77 3.13 -8.88 1.70
CA SER A 77 1.73 -9.08 2.09
C SER A 77 1.05 -7.77 2.48
N ARG A 78 1.72 -6.92 3.26
CA ARG A 78 1.17 -5.61 3.66
C ARG A 78 1.00 -4.68 2.46
N LYS A 79 1.97 -4.66 1.54
CA LYS A 79 1.87 -3.90 0.28
C LYS A 79 0.63 -4.31 -0.51
N ASN A 80 0.44 -5.62 -0.71
CA ASN A 80 -0.72 -6.16 -1.42
C ASN A 80 -2.05 -5.79 -0.73
N GLU A 81 -2.09 -5.77 0.60
CA GLU A 81 -3.28 -5.35 1.35
C GLU A 81 -3.59 -3.86 1.13
N ILE A 82 -2.58 -2.98 1.19
CA ILE A 82 -2.75 -1.55 0.94
C ILE A 82 -3.21 -1.30 -0.49
N GLU A 83 -2.62 -1.97 -1.48
CA GLU A 83 -3.03 -1.84 -2.88
C GLU A 83 -4.51 -2.23 -3.11
N ARG A 84 -4.99 -3.27 -2.42
CA ARG A 84 -6.41 -3.64 -2.46
C ARG A 84 -7.30 -2.56 -1.84
N LYS A 85 -6.89 -1.97 -0.71
CA LYS A 85 -7.62 -0.87 -0.07
C LYS A 85 -7.69 0.36 -0.97
N ILE A 86 -6.56 0.76 -1.55
CA ILE A 86 -6.50 1.88 -2.51
C ILE A 86 -7.46 1.64 -3.68
N ARG A 87 -7.44 0.43 -4.26
CA ARG A 87 -8.35 0.08 -5.36
C ARG A 87 -9.82 0.21 -4.95
N GLY A 88 -10.20 -0.33 -3.79
CA GLY A 88 -11.56 -0.22 -3.26
C GLY A 88 -12.00 1.23 -3.07
N CYS A 89 -11.18 2.05 -2.42
CA CYS A 89 -11.46 3.48 -2.24
C CYS A 89 -11.54 4.24 -3.57
N THR A 90 -10.72 3.88 -4.56
CA THR A 90 -10.76 4.50 -5.90
C THR A 90 -12.06 4.17 -6.64
N GLU A 91 -12.52 2.92 -6.55
CA GLU A 91 -13.80 2.51 -7.13
C GLU A 91 -14.99 3.21 -6.45
N GLU A 92 -14.97 3.31 -5.13
CA GLU A 92 -15.99 4.01 -4.34
C GLU A 92 -16.05 5.50 -4.69
N LYS A 93 -14.89 6.17 -4.75
CA LYS A 93 -14.77 7.54 -5.22
C LYS A 93 -15.40 7.74 -6.58
N SER A 94 -15.10 6.86 -7.55
CA SER A 94 -15.67 6.94 -8.90
C SER A 94 -17.20 6.80 -8.88
N ARG A 95 -17.76 5.92 -8.05
CA ARG A 95 -19.22 5.75 -7.91
C ARG A 95 -19.89 7.00 -7.36
N ILE A 96 -19.29 7.61 -6.33
CA ILE A 96 -19.81 8.85 -5.73
C ILE A 96 -19.72 10.00 -6.72
N GLN A 97 -18.63 10.12 -7.47
CA GLN A 97 -18.49 11.14 -8.52
C GLN A 97 -19.59 11.03 -9.58
N MET A 98 -19.83 9.83 -10.09
CA MET A 98 -20.93 9.58 -11.05
C MET A 98 -22.29 9.92 -10.44
N ARG A 99 -22.49 9.61 -9.15
CA ARG A 99 -23.74 9.93 -8.45
C ARG A 99 -23.94 11.44 -8.30
N ILE A 100 -22.89 12.18 -7.96
CA ILE A 100 -22.92 13.65 -7.89
C ILE A 100 -23.24 14.23 -9.27
N GLU A 101 -22.60 13.74 -10.33
CA GLU A 101 -22.82 14.20 -11.70
C GLU A 101 -24.27 13.99 -12.15
N TYR A 102 -24.83 12.80 -11.90
CA TYR A 102 -26.23 12.49 -12.20
C TYR A 102 -27.22 13.40 -11.46
N LEU A 103 -26.88 13.80 -10.23
CA LEU A 103 -27.72 14.66 -9.40
C LEU A 103 -27.52 16.16 -9.66
N ARG A 104 -26.51 16.56 -10.46
CA ARG A 104 -26.35 17.97 -10.86
C ARG A 104 -27.44 18.34 -11.86
N PRO A 105 -28.14 19.48 -11.65
CA PRO A 105 -29.07 19.97 -12.65
C PRO A 105 -28.32 20.26 -13.95
N LYS A 106 -28.87 19.82 -15.09
CA LYS A 106 -28.33 20.20 -16.40
C LYS A 106 -28.48 21.73 -16.53
N PRO A 107 -27.45 22.46 -16.99
CA PRO A 107 -27.61 23.86 -17.29
C PRO A 107 -28.68 24.01 -18.39
N SER A 108 -29.71 24.80 -18.08
CA SER A 108 -30.77 25.21 -19.00
C SER A 108 -30.26 26.16 -20.07
#